data_AF-A0A2A3YNX9-F1
#
_entry.id   AF-A0A2A3YNX9-F1
#
_cell.length_a   1.000
_cell.length_b   1.000
_cell.length_c   1.000
_cell.angle_alpha   90.00
_cell.angle_beta   90.00
_cell.angle_gamma   90.00
#
_symmetry.space_group_name_H-M   'P 1'
#
loop_
_entity.id
_entity.type
_entity.pdbx_description
1 polymer ?
#
loop_
_entity_poly.entity_id
_entity_poly.type
_entity_poly.pdbx_seq_one_letter_code
_entity_poly.pdbx_strand_id
1 'polypeptide(L)'
;MWSRAGLLRTGSQLAGAAAQLNAWRSPAPSVLTTVRALEDRNLLDLARLLTAHALNRPASVGAHHRLDAPISVPDSAQEALAC
;
A
#
# COMPACT_ATOMS: atom_id res chain seq x y z
N MET A 1 -4.13 -3.99 8.20
CA MET A 1 -2.90 -3.31 7.74
C MET A 1 -1.65 -4.18 7.92
N TRP A 2 -1.18 -4.40 9.15
CA TRP A 2 0.10 -5.09 9.43
C TRP A 2 0.38 -6.37 8.62
N SER A 3 -0.58 -7.31 8.58
CA SER A 3 -0.39 -8.62 7.94
C SER A 3 -0.38 -8.62 6.40
N ARG A 4 -0.95 -7.59 5.75
CA ARG A 4 -1.16 -7.57 4.29
C ARG A 4 -0.54 -6.37 3.57
N ALA A 5 -0.27 -5.29 4.31
CA ALA A 5 0.34 -4.06 3.83
C ALA A 5 1.52 -3.62 4.73
N GLY A 6 2.09 -4.57 5.49
CA GLY A 6 3.24 -4.37 6.38
C GLY A 6 4.57 -4.33 5.63
N LEU A 7 5.66 -4.78 6.26
CA LEU A 7 7.02 -4.63 5.71
C LEU A 7 7.20 -5.34 4.36
N LEU A 8 6.77 -6.60 4.28
CA LEU A 8 6.76 -7.40 3.06
C LEU A 8 5.35 -7.46 2.49
N ARG A 9 5.24 -7.32 1.18
CA ARG A 9 3.94 -7.19 0.50
C ARG A 9 3.90 -8.07 -0.75
N THR A 10 2.69 -8.45 -1.13
CA THR A 10 2.38 -8.96 -2.47
C THR A 10 1.17 -8.24 -3.04
N GLY A 11 1.01 -8.25 -4.37
CA GLY A 11 -0.16 -7.69 -5.04
C GLY A 11 -1.47 -8.33 -4.57
N SER A 12 -1.49 -9.65 -4.37
CA SER A 12 -2.67 -10.37 -3.89
C SER A 12 -3.05 -9.98 -2.45
N GLN A 13 -2.07 -9.82 -1.56
CA GLN A 13 -2.30 -9.35 -0.20
C GLN A 13 -2.82 -7.91 -0.18
N LEU A 14 -2.25 -7.03 -1.00
CA LEU A 14 -2.67 -5.63 -1.14
C LEU A 14 -4.09 -5.52 -1.70
N ALA A 15 -4.43 -6.31 -2.73
CA ALA A 15 -5.79 -6.36 -3.27
C ALA A 15 -6.80 -6.85 -2.22
N GLY A 16 -6.47 -7.91 -1.47
CA GLY A 16 -7.30 -8.40 -0.37
C GLY A 16 -7.45 -7.41 0.77
N ALA A 17 -6.41 -6.61 1.07
CA ALA A 17 -6.49 -5.53 2.05
C ALA A 17 -7.38 -4.39 1.56
N ALA A 18 -7.24 -3.98 0.30
CA ALA A 18 -8.07 -2.93 -0.31
C ALA A 18 -9.56 -3.32 -0.28
N ALA A 19 -9.89 -4.57 -0.65
CA ALA A 19 -11.25 -5.08 -0.59
C ALA A 19 -11.83 -5.01 0.84
N GLN A 20 -11.05 -5.44 1.84
CA GLN A 20 -11.48 -5.40 3.24
C GLN A 20 -11.69 -3.95 3.75
N LEU A 21 -10.77 -3.03 3.44
CA LEU A 21 -10.87 -1.63 3.84
C LEU A 21 -12.03 -0.89 3.17
N ASN A 22 -12.36 -1.25 1.93
CA ASN A 22 -13.50 -0.70 1.20
C ASN A 22 -14.85 -1.20 1.74
N ALA A 23 -14.88 -2.38 2.36
CA ALA A 23 -16.09 -2.91 3.00
C ALA A 23 -16.42 -2.20 4.33
N TRP A 24 -15.42 -1.62 5.01
CA TRP A 24 -15.64 -0.89 6.25
C TRP A 24 -16.33 0.45 6.00
N ARG A 25 -17.20 0.87 6.92
CA ARG A 25 -17.88 2.16 6.85
C ARG A 25 -17.38 3.06 7.98
N SER A 26 -17.30 4.36 7.72
CA SER A 26 -17.08 5.38 8.74
C SER A 26 -18.25 6.36 8.74
N PRO A 27 -18.71 6.84 9.91
CA PRO A 27 -19.74 7.85 9.98
C PRO A 27 -19.30 9.17 9.31
N ALA A 28 -20.28 10.02 8.99
CA ALA A 28 -19.99 11.37 8.51
C ALA A 28 -19.19 12.16 9.56
N PRO A 29 -18.22 13.00 9.16
CA PRO A 29 -17.44 13.81 10.11
C PRO A 29 -18.28 14.62 11.08
N SER A 30 -19.42 15.13 10.61
CA SER A 30 -20.33 15.99 11.37
C SER A 30 -20.98 15.31 12.58
N VAL A 31 -21.01 13.98 12.64
CA VAL A 31 -21.60 13.23 13.76
C VAL A 31 -20.56 12.71 14.75
N LEU A 32 -19.26 12.96 14.50
CA LEU A 32 -18.17 12.50 15.35
C LEU A 32 -17.84 13.56 16.41
N THR A 33 -17.98 13.20 17.68
CA THR A 33 -17.84 14.13 18.82
C THR A 33 -16.62 13.86 19.70
N THR A 34 -15.87 12.79 19.44
CA THR A 34 -14.69 12.42 20.22
C THR A 34 -13.44 12.38 19.35
N VAL A 35 -12.29 12.73 19.93
CA VAL A 35 -10.99 12.67 19.27
C VAL A 35 -10.73 11.27 18.72
N ARG A 36 -10.96 10.23 19.53
CA ARG A 36 -10.79 8.83 19.13
C ARG A 36 -11.60 8.48 17.87
N ALA A 37 -12.84 8.94 17.77
CA ALA A 37 -13.67 8.63 16.62
C ALA A 37 -13.20 9.37 15.34
N LEU A 38 -12.69 10.60 15.48
CA LEU A 38 -12.05 11.34 14.40
C LEU A 38 -10.75 10.66 13.95
N GLU A 39 -9.94 10.19 14.89
CA GLU A 39 -8.71 9.43 14.62
C GLU A 39 -9.01 8.12 13.89
N ASP A 40 -9.97 7.32 14.36
CA ASP A 40 -10.37 6.07 13.71
C ASP A 40 -10.81 6.31 12.25
N ARG A 41 -11.55 7.40 11.98
CA ARG A 41 -11.94 7.80 10.63
C ARG A 41 -10.72 8.15 9.78
N ASN A 42 -9.82 8.99 10.29
CA ASN A 42 -8.62 9.41 9.57
C ASN A 42 -7.70 8.22 9.26
N LEU A 43 -7.55 7.30 10.21
CA LEU A 43 -6.76 6.08 10.03
C LEU A 43 -7.35 5.17 8.95
N LEU A 44 -8.67 5.06 8.86
CA LEU A 44 -9.33 4.30 7.80
C LEU A 44 -9.12 4.94 6.42
N ASP A 45 -9.27 6.26 6.31
CA ASP A 45 -9.05 6.98 5.05
C ASP A 45 -7.58 6.86 4.61
N LEU A 46 -6.64 7.06 5.54
CA LEU A 46 -5.21 6.88 5.28
C LEU A 46 -4.89 5.45 4.84
N ALA A 47 -5.46 4.44 5.51
CA ALA A 47 -5.24 3.04 5.17
C ALA A 47 -5.68 2.72 3.73
N ARG A 48 -6.81 3.28 3.28
CA ARG A 48 -7.29 3.12 1.89
C ARG A 48 -6.34 3.75 0.88
N LEU A 49 -5.94 4.99 1.12
CA LEU A 49 -5.04 5.72 0.23
C LEU A 49 -3.67 5.03 0.13
N LEU A 50 -3.08 4.64 1.25
CA LEU A 50 -1.81 3.94 1.29
C LEU A 50 -1.88 2.59 0.56
N THR A 51 -2.94 1.81 0.81
CA THR A 51 -3.09 0.48 0.18
C THR A 51 -3.30 0.61 -1.33
N ALA A 52 -4.11 1.57 -1.77
CA ALA A 52 -4.33 1.83 -3.19
C ALA A 52 -3.03 2.26 -3.90
N HIS A 53 -2.26 3.16 -3.28
CA HIS A 53 -0.97 3.58 -3.82
C HIS A 53 0.03 2.41 -3.88
N ALA A 54 0.13 1.61 -2.82
CA ALA A 54 1.01 0.45 -2.78
C ALA A 54 0.63 -0.60 -3.85
N LEU A 55 -0.66 -0.83 -4.08
CA LEU A 55 -1.17 -1.76 -5.09
C LEU A 55 -0.80 -1.32 -6.50
N ASN A 56 -0.94 -0.02 -6.79
CA ASN A 56 -0.61 0.58 -8.09
C ASN A 56 0.90 0.70 -8.37
N ARG A 57 1.75 0.32 -7.41
CA ARG A 57 3.21 0.35 -7.53
C ARG A 57 3.79 -1.07 -7.55
N PRO A 58 4.00 -1.68 -8.73
CA PRO A 58 4.55 -3.03 -8.85
C PRO A 58 6.03 -3.14 -8.51
N ALA A 59 6.82 -2.08 -8.74
CA ALA A 59 8.24 -2.08 -8.45
C ALA A 59 8.56 -2.01 -6.95
N SER A 60 9.63 -2.68 -6.54
CA SER A 60 10.21 -2.59 -5.19
C SER A 60 11.26 -1.47 -5.13
N VAL A 61 11.03 -0.42 -4.34
CA VAL A 61 12.01 0.66 -4.14
C VAL A 61 11.93 1.18 -2.71
N GLY A 62 13.09 1.31 -2.06
CA GLY A 62 13.18 1.77 -0.67
C GLY A 62 12.34 0.91 0.28
N ALA A 63 11.56 1.55 1.16
CA ALA A 63 10.69 0.87 2.13
C ALA A 63 9.46 0.18 1.52
N HIS A 64 9.18 0.39 0.23
CA HIS A 64 8.14 -0.35 -0.50
C HIS A 64 8.76 -1.61 -1.11
N HIS A 65 8.79 -2.68 -0.32
CA HIS A 65 9.27 -3.99 -0.74
C HIS A 65 8.11 -4.92 -1.08
N ARG A 66 8.07 -5.39 -2.33
CA ARG A 66 7.15 -6.38 -2.88
C ARG A 66 7.90 -7.65 -3.23
N LEU A 67 7.42 -8.77 -2.71
CA LEU A 67 7.96 -10.11 -2.99
C LEU A 67 7.65 -10.56 -4.42
N ASP A 68 6.62 -9.97 -5.02
CA ASP A 68 6.17 -10.21 -6.40
C ASP A 68 6.59 -9.07 -7.34
N ALA A 69 7.55 -8.23 -6.94
CA ALA A 69 8.07 -7.22 -7.84
C ALA A 69 8.78 -7.87 -9.04
N PRO A 70 8.58 -7.34 -10.26
CA PRO A 70 9.37 -7.77 -11.40
C PRO A 70 10.85 -7.48 -11.13
N ILE A 71 11.71 -8.42 -11.53
CA ILE A 71 13.15 -8.22 -11.47
C ILE A 71 13.51 -7.09 -12.43
N SER A 72 13.87 -5.92 -11.88
CA SER A 72 14.44 -4.85 -12.69
C SER A 72 15.87 -5.26 -13.03
N VAL A 73 16.15 -5.51 -14.32
CA VAL A 73 17.52 -5.58 -14.80
C VAL A 73 18.08 -4.15 -14.70
N PRO A 74 19.14 -3.91 -13.90
CA PRO A 74 19.75 -2.59 -13.85
C PRO A 74 20.33 -2.24 -15.23
N ASP A 75 20.19 -0.97 -15.62
CA ASP A 75 20.61 -0.42 -16.91
C ASP A 75 22.13 -0.57 -17.16
N SER A 76 22.91 -0.84 -16.11
CA SER A 76 24.35 -1.09 -16.18
C SER A 76 24.75 -2.35 -16.97
N ALA A 77 23.79 -3.20 -17.36
CA ALA A 77 24.06 -4.32 -18.27
C ALA A 77 24.29 -3.87 -19.74
N GLN A 78 23.91 -2.65 -20.12
CA GLN A 78 24.15 -2.14 -21.49
C GLN A 78 25.58 -1.60 -21.70
N GLU A 79 26.31 -1.19 -20.65
CA GLU A 79 27.72 -0.75 -20.79
C GLU A 79 28.70 -1.91 -20.96
N ALA A 80 28.37 -3.12 -20.49
CA ALA A 80 29.26 -4.29 -20.59
C ALA A 80 29.30 -4.93 -21.99
N LEU A 81 28.42 -4.54 -22.91
CA LEU A 81 28.41 -4.99 -24.31
C LEU A 81 29.06 -3.98 -25.27
N ALA A 82 29.58 -2.87 -24.75
CA ALA A 82 30.26 -1.81 -25.50
C ALA A 82 31.80 -1.82 -25.34
N CYS A 83 32.35 -2.78 -24.59
CA CYS A 83 33.79 -3.06 -24.49
C CYS A 83 34.10 -4.40 -25.17
#